data_AF-A0AAU5Z6K9-F1
#
_entry.id   AF-A0AAU5Z6K9-F1
#
_cell.length_a   1.000
_cell.length_b   1.000
_cell.length_c   1.000
_cell.angle_alpha   90.00
_cell.angle_beta   90.00
_cell.angle_gamma   90.00
#
_symmetry.space_group_name_H-M   'P 1'
#
loop_
_entity.id
_entity.type
_entity.pdbx_description
1 polymer ?
#
loop_
_entity_poly.entity_id
_entity_poly.type
_entity_poly.pdbx_seq_one_letter_code
_entity_poly.pdbx_strand_id
1 'polypeptide(L)'
;MNLPAFADLLASRGLRLLSGSHAVPVELLVQLPDATIARFTARGTTLRLRRYSPDALTAITIAAECGCGDHHPQTGPTRVALSRYAVPLDERTIDGELLFGWRHHEAGLLRLPDAATHFFTLLDQLHSPARQLVGVA
;
A
#
# COMPACT_ATOMS: atom_id res chain seq x y z
N MET A 1 12.27 -7.30 -9.65
CA MET A 1 11.44 -6.11 -9.92
C MET A 1 11.69 -5.10 -8.81
N ASN A 2 11.93 -3.84 -9.16
CA ASN A 2 12.10 -2.71 -8.22
C ASN A 2 10.85 -1.80 -8.24
N LEU A 3 10.81 -0.76 -7.40
CA LEU A 3 9.64 0.15 -7.34
C LEU A 3 9.34 0.87 -8.66
N PRO A 4 10.31 1.39 -9.43
CA PRO A 4 10.02 1.99 -10.74
C PRO A 4 9.35 1.01 -11.71
N ALA A 5 9.91 -0.19 -11.89
CA ALA A 5 9.30 -1.20 -12.76
C ALA A 5 7.90 -1.63 -12.27
N PHE A 6 7.70 -1.64 -10.95
CA PHE A 6 6.38 -1.92 -10.38
C PHE A 6 5.40 -0.76 -10.58
N ALA A 7 5.86 0.50 -10.55
CA ALA A 7 5.05 1.67 -10.88
C ALA A 7 4.57 1.62 -12.34
N ASP A 8 5.45 1.23 -13.28
CA ASP A 8 5.07 1.04 -14.69
C ASP A 8 4.03 -0.06 -14.85
N LEU A 9 4.19 -1.18 -14.12
CA LEU A 9 3.21 -2.26 -14.09
C LEU A 9 1.85 -1.78 -13.55
N LEU A 10 1.84 -1.00 -12.48
CA LEU A 10 0.62 -0.41 -11.93
C LEU A 10 -0.03 0.57 -12.92
N ALA A 11 0.76 1.43 -13.56
CA ALA A 11 0.28 2.40 -14.54
C ALA A 11 -0.39 1.72 -15.74
N SER A 12 0.17 0.61 -16.23
CA SER A 12 -0.47 -0.19 -17.30
C SER A 12 -1.83 -0.79 -16.92
N ARG A 13 -2.19 -0.78 -15.62
CA ARG A 13 -3.49 -1.21 -15.07
C ARG A 13 -4.34 -0.05 -14.57
N GLY A 14 -3.99 1.20 -14.88
CA GLY A 14 -4.70 2.39 -14.43
C GLY A 14 -4.50 2.73 -12.95
N LEU A 15 -3.49 2.14 -12.30
CA LEU A 15 -3.16 2.37 -10.90
C LEU A 15 -1.94 3.29 -10.79
N ARG A 16 -1.85 4.09 -9.73
CA ARG A 16 -0.70 4.98 -9.49
C ARG A 16 0.01 4.65 -8.18
N LEU A 17 1.30 4.30 -8.26
CA LEU A 17 2.15 4.15 -7.07
C LEU A 17 2.45 5.53 -6.46
N LEU A 18 2.28 5.67 -5.15
CA LEU A 18 2.53 6.90 -4.41
C LEU A 18 3.92 6.89 -3.75
N SER A 19 4.48 8.08 -3.56
CA SER A 19 5.86 8.29 -3.07
C SER A 19 6.13 7.82 -1.64
N GLY A 20 5.11 7.39 -0.89
CA GLY A 20 5.26 6.74 0.41
C GLY A 20 5.42 5.22 0.36
N SER A 21 5.67 4.64 -0.82
CA SER A 21 5.85 3.19 -0.99
C SER A 21 7.31 2.75 -0.80
N HIS A 22 7.50 1.57 -0.23
CA HIS A 22 8.79 0.95 0.07
C HIS A 22 8.81 -0.53 -0.32
N ALA A 23 9.97 -1.02 -0.81
CA ALA A 23 10.12 -2.41 -1.25
C ALA A 23 10.61 -3.37 -0.15
N VAL A 24 11.21 -2.85 0.92
CA VAL A 24 11.74 -3.69 2.01
C VAL A 24 11.59 -2.97 3.37
N PRO A 25 10.81 -3.54 4.30
CA PRO A 25 9.73 -4.51 4.03
C PRO A 25 8.68 -3.87 3.10
N VAL A 26 7.95 -4.71 2.36
CA VAL A 26 7.00 -4.20 1.36
C VAL A 26 5.86 -3.43 2.01
N GLU A 27 5.75 -2.17 1.66
CA GLU A 27 4.64 -1.29 1.99
C GLU A 27 4.28 -0.46 0.76
N LEU A 28 3.08 -0.62 0.24
CA LEU A 28 2.64 0.03 -0.99
C LEU A 28 1.50 0.98 -0.67
N LEU A 29 1.60 2.21 -1.16
CA LEU A 29 0.50 3.16 -1.23
C LEU A 29 0.15 3.35 -2.70
N VAL A 30 -1.05 2.94 -3.09
CA VAL A 30 -1.50 2.92 -4.49
C VAL A 30 -2.82 3.66 -4.59
N GLN A 31 -2.91 4.62 -5.50
CA GLN A 31 -4.17 5.25 -5.87
C GLN A 31 -4.87 4.38 -6.92
N LEU A 32 -6.13 4.04 -6.65
CA LEU A 32 -7.01 3.29 -7.52
C LEU A 32 -7.71 4.20 -8.56
N PRO A 33 -8.37 3.65 -9.59
CA PRO A 33 -9.01 4.47 -10.64
C PRO A 33 -10.14 5.36 -10.12
N ASP A 34 -10.80 4.96 -9.02
CA ASP A 34 -11.83 5.74 -8.31
C ASP A 34 -11.25 6.79 -7.34
N ALA A 35 -9.95 7.05 -7.43
CA ALA A 35 -9.14 7.90 -6.56
C ALA A 35 -8.98 7.43 -5.10
N THR A 36 -9.61 6.33 -4.69
CA THR A 36 -9.39 5.77 -3.35
C THR A 36 -7.97 5.25 -3.20
N ILE A 37 -7.51 5.15 -1.95
CA ILE A 37 -6.13 4.80 -1.64
C ILE A 37 -6.07 3.39 -1.07
N ALA A 38 -5.33 2.50 -1.73
CA ALA A 38 -5.00 1.18 -1.22
C ALA A 38 -3.64 1.22 -0.51
N ARG A 39 -3.61 0.81 0.76
CA ARG A 39 -2.36 0.53 1.50
C ARG A 39 -2.19 -0.97 1.66
N PHE A 40 -1.12 -1.50 1.08
CA PHE A 40 -0.69 -2.87 1.28
C PHE A 40 0.52 -2.93 2.20
N THR A 41 0.53 -3.84 3.17
CA THR A 41 1.66 -4.06 4.08
C THR A 41 1.97 -5.55 4.21
N ALA A 42 3.25 -5.91 4.10
CA ALA A 42 3.76 -7.23 4.44
C ALA A 42 4.60 -7.13 5.72
N ARG A 43 4.06 -7.59 6.86
CA ARG A 43 4.67 -7.41 8.19
C ARG A 43 4.44 -8.66 9.05
N GLY A 44 5.44 -9.08 9.82
CA GLY A 44 5.32 -10.30 10.63
C GLY A 44 5.05 -11.51 9.74
N THR A 45 3.92 -12.18 9.97
CA THR A 45 3.38 -13.27 9.14
C THR A 45 2.13 -12.84 8.35
N THR A 46 1.80 -11.54 8.35
CA THR A 46 0.53 -11.03 7.82
C THR A 46 0.72 -10.16 6.59
N LEU A 47 -0.10 -10.40 5.58
CA LEU A 47 -0.29 -9.47 4.46
C LEU A 47 -1.64 -8.80 4.62
N ARG A 48 -1.68 -7.48 4.48
CA ARG A 48 -2.91 -6.71 4.69
C ARG A 48 -3.06 -5.64 3.63
N LEU A 49 -4.26 -5.54 3.08
CA LEU A 49 -4.70 -4.49 2.17
C LEU A 49 -5.84 -3.72 2.82
N ARG A 50 -5.70 -2.39 2.91
CA ARG A 50 -6.75 -1.48 3.42
C ARG A 50 -7.05 -0.43 2.38
N ARG A 51 -8.32 -0.07 2.21
CA ARG A 51 -8.74 1.04 1.35
C ARG A 51 -9.12 2.26 2.19
N TYR A 52 -8.81 3.45 1.70
CA TYR A 52 -9.11 4.72 2.37
C TYR A 52 -9.72 5.71 1.39
N SER A 53 -10.44 6.69 1.94
CA SER A 53 -10.91 7.88 1.19
C SER A 53 -9.72 8.60 0.53
N PRO A 54 -9.91 9.25 -0.64
CA PRO A 54 -8.91 10.14 -1.23
C PRO A 54 -8.39 11.21 -0.24
N ASP A 55 -9.26 11.68 0.65
CA ASP A 55 -8.96 12.72 1.65
C ASP A 55 -8.11 12.20 2.83
N ALA A 56 -7.80 10.90 2.85
CA ALA A 56 -6.96 10.29 3.88
C ALA A 56 -5.46 10.59 3.69
N LEU A 57 -5.06 11.19 2.57
CA LEU A 57 -3.67 11.52 2.30
C LEU A 57 -3.25 12.84 2.97
N THR A 58 -2.00 12.87 3.43
CA THR A 58 -1.30 14.08 3.83
C THR A 58 0.02 14.16 3.08
N ALA A 59 0.47 15.39 2.79
CA ALA A 59 1.78 15.66 2.26
C ALA A 59 2.74 16.00 3.40
N ILE A 60 3.95 15.47 3.35
CA ILE A 60 5.05 15.82 4.26
C ILE A 60 6.19 16.33 3.39
N THR A 61 6.52 17.60 3.53
CA THR A 61 7.73 18.18 2.94
C THR A 61 8.90 17.81 3.85
N ILE A 62 9.86 17.05 3.32
CA ILE A 62 11.09 16.74 4.05
C ILE A 62 12.02 17.93 3.88
N ALA A 63 12.34 18.62 4.97
CA ALA A 63 13.29 19.72 4.94
C ALA A 63 14.66 19.22 4.42
N ALA A 64 15.30 20.00 3.55
CA ALA A 64 16.67 19.70 3.14
C ALA A 64 17.62 19.80 4.36
N GLU A 65 18.55 18.87 4.50
CA GLU A 65 19.48 18.80 5.64
C GLU A 65 20.54 19.92 5.61
N CYS A 66 20.69 20.63 4.49
CA CYS A 66 21.62 21.74 4.36
C CYS A 66 20.91 23.10 4.60
N GLY A 67 21.31 23.81 5.65
CA GLY A 67 20.83 25.17 5.98
C GLY A 67 21.48 26.29 5.17
N CYS A 68 22.10 26.00 4.03
CA CYS A 68 22.61 27.02 3.12
C CYS A 68 21.42 27.63 2.36
N GLY A 69 21.25 28.95 2.42
CA GLY A 69 20.04 29.67 1.97
C GLY A 69 19.57 29.44 0.52
N ASP A 70 20.29 28.66 -0.29
CA ASP A 70 19.86 28.17 -1.60
C ASP A 70 18.89 26.97 -1.53
N HIS A 71 18.83 26.26 -0.39
CA HIS A 71 17.91 25.15 -0.14
C HIS A 71 16.91 25.54 0.95
N HIS A 72 15.89 26.31 0.56
CA HIS A 72 14.82 26.70 1.47
C HIS A 72 14.10 25.46 2.05
N PRO A 73 13.75 25.41 3.35
CA PRO A 73 13.11 24.24 3.97
C PRO A 73 11.78 23.80 3.34
N GLN A 74 11.22 24.59 2.42
CA GLN A 74 10.01 24.29 1.65
C GLN A 74 10.26 23.68 0.26
N THR A 75 11.53 23.56 -0.19
CA THR A 75 11.87 23.02 -1.53
C THR A 75 12.31 21.56 -1.51
N GLY A 76 12.31 20.93 -0.34
CA GLY A 76 12.66 19.51 -0.23
C GLY A 76 11.57 18.58 -0.79
N PRO A 77 11.90 17.29 -1.02
CA PRO A 77 10.99 16.36 -1.66
C PRO A 77 9.72 16.16 -0.83
N THR A 78 8.57 16.26 -1.50
CA THR A 78 7.27 15.99 -0.87
C THR A 78 6.97 14.50 -0.90
N ARG A 79 6.68 13.92 0.27
CA ARG A 79 6.20 12.54 0.39
C ARG A 79 4.72 12.53 0.70
N VAL A 80 4.02 11.60 0.07
CA VAL A 80 2.62 11.30 0.39
C VAL A 80 2.58 10.23 1.48
N ALA A 81 1.82 10.49 2.54
CA ALA A 81 1.57 9.55 3.62
C ALA A 81 0.07 9.50 3.94
N LEU A 82 -0.37 8.49 4.68
CA LEU A 82 -1.71 8.51 5.26
C LEU A 82 -1.72 9.44 6.48
N SER A 83 -2.80 10.21 6.61
CA SER A 83 -3.12 10.97 7.81
C SER A 83 -3.16 10.04 9.03
N ARG A 84 -2.70 10.53 10.18
CA ARG A 84 -2.83 9.84 11.47
C ARG A 84 -4.29 9.54 11.85
N TYR A 85 -5.25 10.23 11.24
CA TYR A 85 -6.68 10.08 11.48
C TYR A 85 -7.39 9.32 10.35
N ALA A 86 -6.64 8.74 9.40
CA ALA A 86 -7.20 7.96 8.32
C ALA A 86 -7.92 6.71 8.86
N VAL A 87 -9.20 6.58 8.53
CA VAL A 87 -10.02 5.41 8.86
C VAL A 87 -10.17 4.55 7.60
N PRO A 88 -9.88 3.23 7.66
CA PRO A 88 -10.07 2.36 6.51
C PRO A 88 -11.56 2.20 6.20
N LEU A 89 -11.90 2.28 4.91
CA LEU A 89 -13.23 1.97 4.37
C LEU A 89 -13.49 0.46 4.42
N ASP A 90 -12.46 -0.32 4.13
CA ASP A 90 -12.46 -1.79 4.23
C ASP A 90 -11.03 -2.33 4.42
N GLU A 91 -10.97 -3.62 4.71
CA GLU A 91 -9.73 -4.37 4.91
C GLU A 91 -9.86 -5.79 4.36
N ARG A 92 -8.77 -6.30 3.79
CA ARG A 92 -8.55 -7.72 3.53
C ARG A 92 -7.19 -8.13 4.07
N THR A 93 -7.14 -9.33 4.62
CA THR A 93 -5.95 -9.85 5.29
C THR A 93 -5.71 -11.30 4.86
N ILE A 94 -4.45 -11.62 4.58
CA ILE A 94 -3.95 -12.98 4.49
C ILE A 94 -3.18 -13.27 5.77
N ASP A 95 -3.66 -14.27 6.49
CA ASP A 95 -2.92 -14.90 7.58
C ASP A 95 -1.94 -15.91 6.98
N GLY A 96 -0.67 -15.51 6.89
CA GLY A 96 0.38 -16.37 6.33
C GLY A 96 0.80 -17.50 7.27
N GLU A 97 0.56 -17.37 8.58
CA GLU A 97 0.77 -18.48 9.51
C GLU A 97 -0.22 -19.61 9.18
N LEU A 98 -1.50 -19.27 9.01
CA LEU A 98 -2.53 -20.23 8.66
C LEU A 98 -2.38 -20.79 7.24
N LEU A 99 -2.12 -19.93 6.25
CA LEU A 99 -2.14 -20.34 4.83
C LEU A 99 -0.82 -20.94 4.34
N PHE A 100 0.31 -20.49 4.89
CA PHE A 100 1.65 -20.86 4.39
C PHE A 100 2.54 -21.47 5.46
N GLY A 101 2.07 -21.56 6.71
CA GLY A 101 2.89 -21.98 7.84
C GLY A 101 3.98 -20.97 8.21
N TRP A 102 3.84 -19.71 7.80
CA TRP A 102 4.85 -18.68 8.07
C TRP A 102 5.07 -18.47 9.55
N ARG A 103 6.32 -18.18 9.91
CA ARG A 103 6.74 -17.91 11.28
C ARG A 103 7.49 -16.57 11.36
N HIS A 104 7.51 -16.01 12.56
CA HIS A 104 8.27 -14.80 12.89
C HIS A 104 7.92 -13.61 11.98
N HIS A 105 8.79 -13.31 11.00
CA HIS A 105 8.73 -12.12 10.17
C HIS A 105 8.77 -12.44 8.66
N GLU A 106 8.44 -13.67 8.27
CA GLU A 106 8.55 -14.14 6.88
C GLU A 106 7.74 -13.33 5.87
N ALA A 107 6.59 -12.75 6.24
CA ALA A 107 5.88 -11.82 5.36
C ALA A 107 6.71 -10.55 5.09
N GLY A 108 7.43 -10.06 6.11
CA GLY A 108 8.33 -8.92 5.99
C GLY A 108 9.59 -9.20 5.16
N LEU A 109 9.90 -10.47 4.90
CA LEU A 109 11.02 -10.90 4.04
C LEU A 109 10.63 -11.05 2.58
N LEU A 110 9.34 -10.94 2.24
CA LEU A 110 8.89 -11.02 0.86
C LEU A 110 9.56 -9.95 0.01
N ARG A 111 10.06 -10.39 -1.14
CA ARG A 111 10.54 -9.47 -2.17
C ARG A 111 9.32 -8.86 -2.87
N LEU A 112 9.51 -7.66 -3.43
CA LEU A 112 8.46 -6.94 -4.14
C LEU A 112 7.70 -7.77 -5.20
N PRO A 113 8.34 -8.61 -6.05
CA PRO A 113 7.60 -9.46 -6.99
C PRO A 113 6.64 -10.44 -6.32
N ASP A 114 7.08 -11.06 -5.22
CA ASP A 114 6.31 -12.07 -4.50
C ASP A 114 5.12 -11.39 -3.77
N ALA A 115 5.39 -10.27 -3.11
CA ALA A 115 4.37 -9.43 -2.48
C ALA A 115 3.37 -8.83 -3.48
N ALA A 116 3.81 -8.49 -4.70
CA ALA A 116 2.97 -7.93 -5.75
C ALA A 116 1.85 -8.91 -6.15
N THR A 117 2.15 -10.21 -6.21
CA THR A 117 1.14 -11.24 -6.48
C THR A 117 0.02 -11.19 -5.43
N HIS A 118 0.39 -11.13 -4.15
CA HIS A 118 -0.60 -11.02 -3.07
C HIS A 118 -1.34 -9.69 -3.05
N PHE A 119 -0.67 -8.59 -3.42
CA PHE A 119 -1.31 -7.28 -3.58
C PHE A 119 -2.46 -7.35 -4.59
N PHE A 120 -2.22 -7.88 -5.80
CA PHE A 120 -3.27 -8.00 -6.82
C PHE A 120 -4.39 -8.95 -6.39
N THR A 121 -4.05 -10.09 -5.78
CA THR A 121 -5.06 -11.02 -5.23
C THR A 121 -5.98 -10.34 -4.22
N LEU A 122 -5.43 -9.59 -3.26
CA LEU A 122 -6.24 -8.87 -2.27
C LEU A 122 -7.05 -7.73 -2.90
N LEU A 123 -6.51 -7.07 -3.93
CA LEU A 123 -7.21 -6.00 -4.64
C LEU A 123 -8.44 -6.53 -5.40
N ASP A 124 -8.32 -7.68 -6.04
CA ASP A 124 -9.44 -8.34 -6.74
C ASP A 124 -10.55 -8.79 -5.77
N GLN A 125 -10.17 -9.23 -4.56
CA GLN A 125 -11.11 -9.56 -3.47
C GLN A 125 -11.84 -8.35 -2.90
N LEU A 126 -11.27 -7.15 -3.00
CA LEU A 126 -11.95 -5.91 -2.61
C LEU A 126 -12.97 -5.46 -3.65
N HIS A 127 -12.67 -5.64 -4.94
CA HIS A 127 -13.60 -5.30 -6.03
C HIS A 127 -14.73 -6.31 -6.19
N SER A 128 -14.56 -7.54 -5.70
CA SER A 128 -15.62 -8.53 -5.67
C SER A 128 -16.60 -8.19 -4.53
N PRO A 129 -17.87 -7.82 -4.82
CA PRO A 129 -18.87 -7.69 -3.77
C PRO A 129 -18.92 -9.05 -3.05
N ALA A 130 -18.74 -9.04 -1.73
CA ALA A 130 -18.89 -10.25 -0.93
C ALA A 130 -20.26 -10.83 -1.29
N ARG A 131 -20.27 -12.02 -1.91
CA ARG A 131 -21.50 -12.71 -2.28
C ARG A 131 -22.25 -12.95 -0.98
N GLN A 132 -23.22 -12.09 -0.70
CA GLN A 132 -24.13 -12.25 0.42
C GLN A 132 -24.91 -13.51 0.09
N LEU A 133 -24.53 -14.64 0.70
CA LEU A 133 -25.39 -15.81 0.74
C LEU A 133 -26.59 -15.40 1.59
N VAL A 134 -27.63 -14.89 0.93
CA VAL A 134 -28.94 -14.73 1.54
C VAL A 134 -29.38 -16.14 1.93
N GLY A 135 -29.33 -16.43 3.23
CA GLY A 135 -29.88 -17.64 3.79
C GLY A 135 -31.36 -17.68 3.48
N VAL A 136 -31.78 -18.68 2.71
CA VAL A 136 -33.19 -19.02 2.52
C VAL A 136 -33.65 -19.65 3.82
N ALA A 137 -34.61 -19.01 4.49
CA ALA A 137 -35.45 -19.62 5.52
C ALA A 137 -36.81 -19.96 4.89
#